data_AF-A0A3E0KSV0-F1
#
_entry.id   AF-A0A3E0KSV0-F1
#
_cell.length_a   1.000
_cell.length_b   1.000
_cell.length_c   1.000
_cell.angle_alpha   90.00
_cell.angle_beta   90.00
_cell.angle_gamma   90.00
#
_symmetry.space_group_name_H-M   'P 1'
#
loop_
_entity.id
_entity.type
_entity.pdbx_description
1 polymer ?
#
loop_
_entity_poly.entity_id
_entity_poly.type
_entity_poly.pdbx_seq_one_letter_code
_entity_poly.pdbx_strand_id
1 'polypeptide(L)'
;RFRGGLGGIKEYRILNPDGAHVTATFGRHHRPPWGVAGGRDGSPNRIEIVPAGAAEPVLCTGTLARHPVEEGDLVRFITATGGGWGDPRERDPERVVEDVRDGYITPEVAREVYGVVVDPATGEVDEEATRRLRSRAGADD
;
A
#
# COMPACT_ATOMS: atom_id res chain seq x y z
N ARG A 1 -14.26 -3.32 6.90
CA ARG A 1 -14.28 -3.58 8.35
C ARG A 1 -12.93 -4.12 8.83
N PHE A 2 -12.40 -5.15 8.15
CA PHE A 2 -11.06 -5.68 8.38
C PHE A 2 -10.16 -5.38 7.17
N ARG A 3 -8.95 -4.86 7.42
CA ARG A 3 -7.98 -4.61 6.35
C ARG A 3 -7.34 -5.91 5.88
N GLY A 4 -6.88 -5.93 4.63
CA GLY A 4 -6.06 -7.01 4.13
C GLY A 4 -4.67 -7.05 4.78
N GLY A 5 -3.95 -8.16 4.54
CA GLY A 5 -2.56 -8.31 4.97
C GLY A 5 -1.63 -7.30 4.29
N LEU A 6 -0.55 -6.94 4.97
CA LEU A 6 0.44 -6.01 4.44
C LEU A 6 1.37 -6.71 3.45
N GLY A 7 1.79 -5.96 2.45
CA GLY A 7 2.90 -6.30 1.59
C GLY A 7 4.23 -5.82 2.17
N GLY A 8 5.29 -5.95 1.40
CA GLY A 8 6.63 -5.52 1.75
C GLY A 8 7.36 -4.98 0.53
N ILE A 9 8.29 -4.07 0.78
CA ILE A 9 9.19 -3.53 -0.22
C ILE A 9 10.60 -4.01 0.12
N LYS A 10 11.24 -4.69 -0.83
CA LYS A 10 12.64 -5.10 -0.71
C LYS A 10 13.44 -4.51 -1.85
N GLU A 11 14.44 -3.72 -1.52
CA GLU A 11 15.33 -3.07 -2.47
C GLU A 11 16.70 -3.74 -2.47
N TYR A 12 17.25 -3.96 -3.66
CA TYR A 12 18.63 -4.38 -3.84
C TYR A 12 19.35 -3.33 -4.69
N ARG A 13 20.44 -2.79 -4.15
CA ARG A 13 21.37 -1.98 -4.93
C ARG A 13 22.40 -2.87 -5.57
N ILE A 14 22.60 -2.73 -6.88
CA ILE A 14 23.64 -3.44 -7.58
C ILE A 14 24.98 -2.81 -7.22
N LEU A 15 25.88 -3.61 -6.66
CA LEU A 15 27.23 -3.18 -6.28
C LEU A 15 28.30 -3.86 -7.16
N ASN A 16 27.90 -4.69 -8.11
CA ASN A 16 28.84 -5.34 -9.01
C ASN A 16 29.22 -4.35 -10.13
N PRO A 17 30.51 -4.01 -10.33
CA PRO A 17 30.94 -3.11 -11.38
C PRO A 17 30.60 -3.59 -12.80
N ASP A 18 30.55 -4.91 -13.00
CA ASP A 18 30.17 -5.51 -14.29
C ASP A 18 28.65 -5.61 -14.49
N GLY A 19 27.85 -5.03 -13.59
CA GLY A 19 26.40 -5.15 -13.56
C GLY A 19 25.90 -6.53 -13.15
N ALA A 20 24.61 -6.77 -13.33
CA ALA A 20 23.97 -8.04 -13.01
C ALA A 20 22.78 -8.32 -13.94
N HIS A 21 22.14 -9.47 -13.75
CA HIS A 21 20.89 -9.80 -14.43
C HIS A 21 19.82 -10.17 -13.40
N VAL A 22 18.61 -9.67 -13.60
CA VAL A 22 17.44 -9.95 -12.75
C VAL A 22 16.47 -10.85 -13.51
N THR A 23 16.12 -11.97 -12.88
CA THR A 23 15.00 -12.82 -13.30
C THR A 23 14.06 -12.95 -12.11
N ALA A 24 12.81 -12.54 -12.29
CA ALA A 24 11.80 -12.62 -11.24
C ALA A 24 10.39 -12.63 -11.83
N THR A 25 9.48 -13.31 -11.14
CA THR A 25 8.08 -13.44 -11.54
C THR A 25 7.23 -13.29 -10.29
N PHE A 26 6.39 -12.28 -10.24
CA PHE A 26 5.33 -12.18 -9.24
C PHE A 26 3.98 -12.44 -9.89
N GLY A 27 3.17 -13.33 -9.29
CA GLY A 27 1.75 -13.44 -9.64
C GLY A 27 0.98 -12.18 -9.22
N ARG A 28 -0.33 -12.10 -9.51
CA ARG A 28 -1.21 -11.00 -9.03
C ARG A 28 -0.68 -9.57 -9.34
N HIS A 29 0.07 -9.39 -10.43
CA HIS A 29 0.56 -8.09 -10.88
C HIS A 29 -0.42 -7.37 -11.82
N HIS A 30 -1.27 -8.12 -12.53
CA HIS A 30 -2.36 -7.56 -13.35
C HIS A 30 -3.72 -7.52 -12.62
N ARG A 31 -3.99 -8.50 -11.77
CA ARG A 31 -5.24 -8.62 -11.00
C ARG A 31 -4.91 -8.66 -9.52
N PRO A 32 -5.19 -7.59 -8.76
CA PRO A 32 -4.88 -7.56 -7.34
C PRO A 32 -5.73 -8.58 -6.56
N PRO A 33 -5.38 -8.87 -5.31
CA PRO A 33 -6.27 -9.58 -4.40
C PRO A 33 -7.57 -8.78 -4.20
N TRP A 34 -8.73 -9.39 -4.47
CA TRP A 34 -10.02 -8.70 -4.42
C TRP A 34 -10.53 -8.56 -2.99
N GLY A 35 -11.29 -7.50 -2.73
CA GLY A 35 -12.03 -7.30 -1.49
C GLY A 35 -13.31 -8.14 -1.43
N VAL A 36 -13.80 -8.40 -0.22
CA VAL A 36 -14.99 -9.24 0.01
C VAL A 36 -16.01 -8.48 0.87
N ALA A 37 -17.31 -8.67 0.57
CA ALA A 37 -18.42 -8.12 1.34
C ALA A 37 -18.35 -6.59 1.53
N GLY A 38 -18.02 -5.83 0.48
CA GLY A 38 -17.83 -4.37 0.55
C GLY A 38 -16.43 -3.93 0.95
N GLY A 39 -15.51 -4.88 1.17
CA GLY A 39 -14.09 -4.59 1.29
C GLY A 39 -13.50 -4.09 -0.03
N ARG A 40 -12.46 -3.27 0.05
CA ARG A 40 -11.71 -2.80 -1.12
C ARG A 40 -10.62 -3.80 -1.53
N ASP A 41 -10.24 -3.76 -2.81
CA ASP A 41 -9.14 -4.54 -3.34
C ASP A 41 -7.79 -4.13 -2.72
N GLY A 42 -6.85 -5.08 -2.69
CA GLY A 42 -5.46 -4.84 -2.30
C GLY A 42 -4.64 -4.22 -3.45
N SER A 43 -3.33 -4.20 -3.28
CA SER A 43 -2.39 -3.71 -4.30
C SER A 43 -1.86 -4.85 -5.17
N PRO A 44 -1.39 -4.58 -6.40
CA PRO A 44 -0.69 -5.58 -7.21
C PRO A 44 0.75 -5.79 -6.71
N ASN A 45 1.32 -6.94 -7.03
CA ASN A 45 2.77 -7.13 -6.97
C ASN A 45 3.43 -6.39 -8.14
N ARG A 46 4.64 -5.87 -7.95
CA ARG A 46 5.44 -5.31 -9.04
C ARG A 46 6.94 -5.34 -8.73
N ILE A 47 7.72 -5.28 -9.79
CA ILE A 47 9.17 -5.12 -9.80
C ILE A 47 9.44 -3.79 -10.47
N GLU A 48 10.21 -2.96 -9.80
CA GLU A 48 10.62 -1.65 -10.29
C GLU A 48 12.15 -1.63 -10.48
N ILE A 49 12.60 -1.03 -11.58
CA ILE A 49 14.02 -0.74 -11.83
C ILE A 49 14.21 0.77 -11.77
N VAL A 50 15.03 1.23 -10.84
CA VAL A 50 15.38 2.65 -10.66
C VAL A 50 16.86 2.80 -11.00
N PRO A 51 17.21 3.45 -12.12
CA PRO A 51 18.60 3.64 -12.50
C PRO A 51 19.38 4.45 -11.47
N ALA A 52 20.69 4.27 -11.43
CA ALA A 52 21.58 5.07 -10.59
C ALA A 52 21.33 6.59 -10.78
N GLY A 53 20.99 7.29 -9.69
CA GLY A 53 20.72 8.73 -9.70
C GLY A 53 19.33 9.15 -10.18
N ALA A 54 18.48 8.21 -10.62
CA ALA A 54 17.09 8.50 -10.93
C ALA A 54 16.22 8.60 -9.67
N ALA A 55 15.25 9.51 -9.67
CA ALA A 55 14.25 9.63 -8.60
C ALA A 55 13.12 8.61 -8.75
N GLU A 56 12.77 8.25 -9.99
CA GLU A 56 11.62 7.41 -10.34
C GLU A 56 12.06 6.18 -11.13
N PRO A 57 11.30 5.07 -11.06
CA PRO A 57 11.60 3.87 -11.82
C PRO A 57 11.38 4.09 -13.33
N VAL A 58 12.27 3.53 -14.14
CA VAL A 58 12.12 3.51 -15.61
C VAL A 58 11.38 2.27 -16.11
N LEU A 59 11.24 1.26 -15.24
CA LEU A 59 10.51 0.04 -15.54
C LEU A 59 9.65 -0.36 -14.34
N CYS A 60 8.42 -0.76 -14.62
CA CYS A 60 7.48 -1.32 -13.66
C CYS A 60 6.76 -2.50 -14.30
N THR A 61 6.98 -3.72 -13.80
CA THR A 61 6.43 -4.95 -14.39
C THR A 61 6.24 -6.03 -13.32
N GLY A 62 5.41 -7.04 -13.59
CA GLY A 62 5.31 -8.22 -12.72
C GLY A 62 6.31 -9.32 -13.02
N THR A 63 6.96 -9.27 -14.19
CA THR A 63 7.86 -10.31 -14.67
C THR A 63 9.08 -9.73 -15.38
N LEU A 64 10.24 -10.32 -15.12
CA LEU A 64 11.52 -10.03 -15.76
C LEU A 64 12.22 -11.34 -16.04
N ALA A 65 12.81 -11.46 -17.22
CA ALA A 65 13.63 -12.61 -17.60
C ALA A 65 15.00 -12.09 -18.04
N ARG A 66 16.04 -12.41 -17.27
CA ARG A 66 17.44 -12.05 -17.53
C ARG A 66 17.59 -10.55 -17.90
N HIS A 67 16.88 -9.68 -17.18
CA HIS A 67 16.93 -8.25 -17.43
C HIS A 67 18.27 -7.68 -16.95
N PRO A 68 19.06 -7.00 -17.80
CA PRO A 68 20.33 -6.42 -17.38
C PRO A 68 20.08 -5.23 -16.44
N VAL A 69 20.96 -5.06 -15.45
CA VAL A 69 21.00 -3.93 -14.53
C VAL A 69 22.46 -3.53 -14.30
N GLU A 70 22.72 -2.24 -14.16
CA GLU A 70 24.08 -1.69 -14.06
C GLU A 70 24.47 -1.44 -12.59
N GLU A 71 25.75 -1.18 -12.33
CA GLU A 71 26.21 -0.77 -11.01
C GLU A 71 25.46 0.48 -10.54
N GLY A 72 25.00 0.46 -9.29
CA GLY A 72 24.27 1.56 -8.67
C GLY A 72 22.76 1.54 -8.90
N ASP A 73 22.25 0.77 -9.85
CA ASP A 73 20.81 0.59 -10.05
C ASP A 73 20.15 -0.02 -8.81
N LEU A 74 18.89 0.36 -8.56
CA LEU A 74 18.04 -0.26 -7.56
C LEU A 74 17.00 -1.15 -8.23
N VAL A 75 16.92 -2.40 -7.75
CA VAL A 75 15.88 -3.35 -8.10
C VAL A 75 14.94 -3.45 -6.90
N ARG A 76 13.73 -2.92 -7.03
CA ARG A 76 12.74 -2.88 -5.96
C ARG A 76 11.65 -3.92 -6.22
N PHE A 77 11.52 -4.86 -5.28
CA PHE A 77 10.48 -5.87 -5.26
C PHE A 77 9.37 -5.43 -4.31
N ILE A 78 8.17 -5.24 -4.85
CA ILE A 78 7.00 -4.77 -4.10
C ILE A 78 5.97 -5.89 -4.09
N THR A 79 5.69 -6.43 -2.90
CA THR A 79 4.66 -7.44 -2.74
C THR A 79 3.29 -6.83 -2.48
N ALA A 80 2.26 -7.51 -2.98
CA ALA A 80 0.87 -7.13 -2.90
C ALA A 80 0.37 -7.06 -1.45
N THR A 81 -0.54 -6.13 -1.18
CA THR A 81 -1.41 -6.20 -0.01
C THR A 81 -2.62 -7.09 -0.31
N GLY A 82 -3.18 -7.69 0.73
CA GLY A 82 -4.44 -8.43 0.61
C GLY A 82 -5.64 -7.50 0.39
N GLY A 83 -6.72 -8.04 -0.18
CA GLY A 83 -8.01 -7.36 -0.19
C GLY A 83 -8.62 -7.31 1.21
N GLY A 84 -9.42 -6.28 1.48
CA GLY A 84 -10.14 -6.12 2.74
C GLY A 84 -11.43 -6.94 2.80
N TRP A 85 -12.01 -7.03 4.00
CA TRP A 85 -13.32 -7.62 4.24
C TRP A 85 -14.26 -6.62 4.91
N GLY A 86 -15.50 -6.52 4.43
CA GLY A 86 -16.52 -5.60 4.97
C GLY A 86 -16.27 -4.14 4.56
N ASP A 87 -17.28 -3.28 4.68
CA ASP A 87 -17.14 -1.84 4.44
C ASP A 87 -16.06 -1.23 5.36
N PRO A 88 -15.00 -0.59 4.82
CA PRO A 88 -13.99 0.12 5.60
C PRO A 88 -14.55 1.07 6.67
N ARG A 89 -15.68 1.74 6.42
CA ARG A 89 -16.30 2.67 7.40
C ARG A 89 -16.88 1.99 8.62
N GLU A 90 -17.01 0.67 8.61
CA GLU A 90 -17.38 -0.13 9.79
C GLU A 90 -16.17 -0.57 10.63
N ARG A 91 -14.93 -0.29 10.18
CA ARG A 91 -13.74 -0.60 10.99
C ARG A 91 -13.80 0.19 12.29
N ASP A 92 -13.44 -0.46 13.39
CA ASP A 92 -13.27 0.15 14.70
C ASP A 92 -12.32 1.36 14.61
N PRO A 93 -12.77 2.58 14.97
CA PRO A 93 -11.95 3.79 14.92
C PRO A 93 -10.61 3.68 15.66
N GLU A 94 -10.58 3.00 16.80
CA GLU A 94 -9.34 2.85 17.58
C GLU A 94 -8.30 2.05 16.80
N ARG A 95 -8.74 0.98 16.12
CA ARG A 95 -7.86 0.18 15.27
C ARG A 95 -7.38 0.93 14.02
N VAL A 96 -8.11 1.95 13.58
CA VAL A 96 -7.65 2.83 12.49
C VAL A 96 -6.58 3.77 13.00
N VAL A 97 -6.74 4.33 14.20
CA VAL A 97 -5.72 5.15 14.85
C VAL A 97 -4.46 4.33 15.13
N GLU A 98 -4.57 3.08 15.57
CA GLU A 98 -3.43 2.16 15.68
C GLU A 98 -2.72 1.98 14.34
N ASP A 99 -3.46 1.77 13.24
CA ASP A 99 -2.86 1.64 11.90
C ASP A 99 -2.12 2.94 11.47
N VAL A 100 -2.58 4.11 11.91
CA VAL A 100 -1.89 5.40 11.69
C VAL A 100 -0.63 5.50 12.55
N ARG A 101 -0.72 5.16 13.84
CA ARG A 101 0.40 5.20 14.79
C ARG A 101 1.52 4.24 14.38
N ASP A 102 1.16 3.08 13.85
CA ASP A 102 2.10 2.08 13.33
C ASP A 102 2.66 2.46 11.94
N GLY A 103 2.17 3.55 11.33
CA GLY A 103 2.62 4.02 10.03
C GLY A 103 2.15 3.15 8.85
N TYR A 104 1.15 2.30 9.04
CA TYR A 104 0.58 1.49 7.95
C TYR A 104 -0.29 2.33 7.01
N ILE A 105 -0.92 3.38 7.54
CA ILE A 105 -1.71 4.34 6.78
C ILE A 105 -1.44 5.76 7.28
N THR A 106 -1.77 6.75 6.46
CA THR A 106 -1.68 8.16 6.88
C THR A 106 -3.00 8.63 7.52
N PRO A 107 -2.99 9.76 8.27
CA PRO A 107 -4.22 10.37 8.77
C PRO A 107 -5.23 10.71 7.66
N GLU A 108 -4.76 11.06 6.47
CA GLU A 108 -5.59 11.33 5.30
C GLU A 108 -6.32 10.06 4.85
N VAL A 109 -5.61 8.93 4.78
CA VAL A 109 -6.23 7.62 4.47
C VAL A 109 -7.23 7.22 5.55
N ALA A 110 -6.93 7.44 6.83
CA ALA A 110 -7.87 7.20 7.93
C ALA A 110 -9.19 7.95 7.71
N ARG A 111 -9.11 9.22 7.31
CA ARG A 111 -10.26 10.08 7.04
C ARG A 111 -11.03 9.64 5.79
N GLU A 112 -10.35 9.49 4.66
CA GLU A 112 -10.99 9.27 3.36
C GLU A 112 -11.54 7.85 3.19
N VAL A 113 -10.80 6.85 3.66
CA VAL A 113 -11.15 5.45 3.47
C VAL A 113 -12.03 4.94 4.61
N TYR A 114 -11.63 5.19 5.85
CA TYR A 114 -12.29 4.63 7.04
C TYR A 114 -13.28 5.59 7.69
N GLY A 115 -13.32 6.86 7.27
CA GLY A 115 -14.17 7.87 7.88
C GLY A 115 -13.79 8.20 9.31
N VAL A 116 -12.51 8.03 9.69
CA VAL A 116 -12.00 8.26 11.05
C VAL A 116 -11.10 9.48 11.04
N VAL A 117 -11.30 10.37 11.99
CA VAL A 117 -10.44 11.55 12.19
C VAL A 117 -9.51 11.27 13.36
N VAL A 118 -8.21 11.43 13.12
CA VAL A 118 -7.18 11.37 14.17
C VAL A 118 -6.93 12.77 14.67
N ASP A 119 -7.05 12.98 15.98
CA ASP A 119 -6.70 14.25 16.62
C ASP A 119 -5.18 14.46 16.51
N PRO A 120 -4.70 15.57 15.89
CA PRO A 120 -3.27 15.79 15.71
C PRO A 120 -2.53 16.16 17.00
N ALA A 121 -3.23 16.62 18.04
CA ALA A 121 -2.65 16.97 19.34
C ALA A 121 -2.50 15.75 20.25
N THR A 122 -3.45 14.81 20.23
CA THR A 122 -3.42 13.63 21.12
C THR A 122 -3.02 12.35 20.39
N GLY A 123 -3.19 12.30 19.07
CA GLY A 123 -3.03 11.08 18.28
C GLY A 123 -4.12 10.05 18.54
N GLU A 124 -5.26 10.43 19.13
CA GLU A 124 -6.41 9.57 19.43
C GLU A 124 -7.56 9.79 18.44
N VAL A 125 -8.65 9.05 18.58
CA VAL A 125 -9.85 9.22 17.75
C VAL A 125 -10.56 10.53 18.14
N ASP A 126 -10.78 11.42 17.17
CA ASP A 126 -11.78 12.48 17.32
C ASP A 126 -13.16 11.86 17.08
N GLU A 127 -13.84 11.48 18.17
CA GLU A 127 -15.13 10.81 18.11
C GLU A 127 -16.20 11.65 17.41
N GLU A 128 -16.22 12.96 17.67
CA GLU A 128 -17.27 13.83 17.15
C GLU A 128 -17.10 14.01 15.63
N ALA A 129 -15.90 14.32 15.17
CA ALA A 129 -15.61 14.44 13.76
C ALA A 129 -15.80 13.11 13.02
N THR A 130 -15.39 11.99 13.63
CA THR A 130 -15.60 10.63 13.10
C THR A 130 -17.09 10.32 12.95
N ARG A 131 -17.92 10.58 13.96
CA ARG A 131 -19.38 10.39 13.89
C ARG A 131 -20.00 11.23 12.76
N ARG A 132 -19.66 12.52 12.69
CA ARG A 132 -20.16 13.43 11.64
C ARG A 132 -19.75 12.99 10.24
N LEU A 133 -18.52 12.51 10.08
CA LEU A 133 -18.01 12.05 8.80
C LEU A 133 -18.71 10.78 8.34
N ARG A 134 -18.91 9.82 9.26
CA ARG A 134 -19.62 8.57 8.97
C ARG A 134 -21.12 8.76 8.71
N SER A 135 -21.78 9.70 9.39
CA SER A 135 -23.21 9.96 9.19
C SER A 135 -23.54 10.64 7.85
N ARG A 136 -22.66 11.51 7.34
CA ARG A 136 -22.88 12.22 6.06
C ARG A 136 -22.86 11.31 4.83
N ALA A 137 -22.10 10.20 4.89
CA ALA A 137 -21.96 9.30 3.75
C ALA A 137 -23.17 8.36 3.55
N GLY A 138 -24.08 8.25 4.53
CA GLY A 138 -25.29 7.44 4.43
C GLY A 138 -26.51 8.18 3.88
N ALA A 139 -26.36 9.42 3.41
CA ALA A 139 -27.45 10.26 2.93
C ALA A 139 -27.47 10.46 1.39
N ASP A 140 -26.49 9.92 0.67
CA ASP A 140 -26.31 10.08 -0.78
C ASP A 140 -26.38 8.74 -1.55
N ASP A 141 -27.20 7.78 -1.09
CA ASP A 141 -27.52 6.54 -1.81
C ASP A 141 -29.04 6.41 -2.04
#